data_AF-K8E6M2-F1
#
_entry.id   AF-K8E6M2-F1
#
_cell.length_a   1.000
_cell.length_b   1.000
_cell.length_c   1.000
_cell.angle_alpha   90.00
_cell.angle_beta   90.00
_cell.angle_gamma   90.00
#
_symmetry.space_group_name_H-M   'P 1'
#
loop_
_entity.id
_entity.type
_entity.pdbx_description
1 polymer ?
#
loop_
_entity_poly.entity_id
_entity_poly.type
_entity_poly.pdbx_seq_one_letter_code
_entity_poly.pdbx_strand_id
1 'polypeptide(L)'
;MLIEEHWNDGLEYYIEFEATTGMIVRKVIIVPATFEIEQVKAMVVQRFTRVKKIICIEEVNEVLLMNDYFDMKNGSNQIIF
;
A
#
# COMPACT_ATOMS: atom_id res chain seq x y z
N MET A 1 10.96 -26.59 -0.68
CA MET A 1 10.01 -25.55 -0.29
C MET A 1 10.66 -24.24 -0.64
N LEU A 2 10.09 -23.57 -1.63
CA LEU A 2 10.58 -22.31 -2.18
C LEU A 2 9.89 -21.17 -1.43
N ILE A 3 10.58 -20.04 -1.27
CA ILE A 3 10.03 -18.89 -0.51
C ILE A 3 8.79 -18.34 -1.23
N GLU A 4 8.80 -18.41 -2.55
CA GLU A 4 7.76 -18.00 -3.48
C GLU A 4 6.48 -18.85 -3.37
N GLU A 5 6.54 -20.04 -2.75
CA GLU A 5 5.35 -20.86 -2.47
C GLU A 5 4.49 -20.25 -1.35
N HIS A 6 5.08 -19.40 -0.49
CA HIS A 6 4.44 -18.87 0.71
C HIS A 6 4.47 -17.34 0.81
N TRP A 7 5.29 -16.66 0.01
CA TRP A 7 5.54 -15.22 0.10
C TRP A 7 5.55 -14.56 -1.27
N ASN A 8 5.01 -13.35 -1.33
CA ASN A 8 5.12 -12.41 -2.46
C ASN A 8 6.03 -11.23 -2.10
N ASP A 9 6.66 -10.62 -3.10
CA ASP A 9 7.42 -9.39 -2.91
C ASP A 9 6.50 -8.17 -2.72
N GLY A 10 6.85 -7.34 -1.74
CA GLY A 10 6.18 -6.10 -1.43
C GLY A 10 7.17 -4.96 -1.22
N LEU A 11 6.64 -3.74 -1.28
CA LEU A 11 7.37 -2.50 -0.99
C LEU A 11 6.66 -1.78 0.16
N GLU A 12 7.45 -1.38 1.15
CA GLU A 12 7.02 -0.54 2.25
C GLU A 12 7.20 0.93 1.88
N TYR A 13 6.12 1.72 1.97
CA TYR A 13 6.16 3.16 1.79
C TYR A 13 5.79 3.89 3.08
N TYR A 14 6.59 4.88 3.44
CA TYR A 14 6.17 5.94 4.36
C TYR A 14 5.36 6.97 3.57
N ILE A 15 4.17 7.30 4.06
CA ILE A 15 3.30 8.31 3.48
C ILE A 15 2.96 9.39 4.49
N GLU A 16 2.98 10.63 4.01
CA GLU A 16 2.52 11.80 4.74
C GLU A 16 1.62 12.65 3.85
N PHE A 17 0.43 13.01 4.34
CA PHE A 17 -0.48 13.88 3.63
C PHE A 17 -1.29 14.76 4.58
N GLU A 18 -1.70 15.94 4.09
CA GLU A 18 -2.68 16.79 4.73
C GLU A 18 -4.09 16.31 4.33
N ALA A 19 -4.94 16.07 5.32
CA ALA A 19 -6.35 15.76 5.10
C ALA A 19 -7.17 17.05 4.88
N THR A 20 -8.38 16.95 4.29
CA THR A 20 -9.26 18.13 4.12
C THR A 20 -9.72 18.74 5.45
N THR A 21 -9.58 18.01 6.56
CA THR A 21 -9.79 18.53 7.92
C THR A 21 -8.64 19.40 8.43
N GLY A 22 -7.54 19.53 7.67
CA GLY A 22 -6.31 20.21 8.07
C GLY A 22 -5.36 19.35 8.93
N MET A 23 -5.74 18.10 9.22
CA MET A 23 -4.89 17.18 9.99
C MET A 23 -3.78 16.59 9.10
N ILE A 24 -2.58 16.45 9.65
CA ILE A 24 -1.51 15.69 9.00
C ILE A 24 -1.61 14.22 9.39
N VAL A 25 -1.71 13.36 8.39
CA VAL A 25 -1.73 11.90 8.55
C VAL A 25 -0.36 11.36 8.13
N ARG A 26 0.20 10.52 8.99
CA ARG A 26 1.47 9.80 8.75
C ARG A 26 1.22 8.32 8.93
N LYS A 27 1.55 7.52 7.92
CA LYS A 27 1.35 6.08 7.92
C LYS A 27 2.48 5.38 7.18
N VAL A 28 2.64 4.12 7.51
CA VAL A 28 3.37 3.15 6.70
C VAL A 28 2.32 2.29 5.99
N ILE A 29 2.51 2.10 4.68
CA ILE A 29 1.70 1.21 3.86
C ILE A 29 2.61 0.18 3.21
N ILE A 30 2.05 -0.98 2.91
CA ILE A 30 2.74 -2.01 2.14
C ILE A 30 1.92 -2.29 0.89
N VAL A 31 2.59 -2.29 -0.26
CA VAL A 31 2.00 -2.57 -1.57
C VAL A 31 2.77 -3.69 -2.27
N PRO A 32 2.18 -4.39 -3.24
CA PRO A 32 2.94 -5.33 -4.08
C PRO A 32 4.11 -4.63 -4.77
N ALA A 33 5.25 -5.32 -4.91
CA ALA A 33 6.44 -4.77 -5.56
C ALA A 33 6.25 -4.44 -7.05
N THR A 34 5.13 -4.87 -7.65
CA THR A 34 4.75 -4.53 -9.03
C THR A 34 4.16 -3.13 -9.17
N PHE A 35 3.90 -2.41 -8.07
CA PHE A 35 3.35 -1.06 -8.11
C PHE A 35 4.44 -0.02 -8.36
N GLU A 36 4.23 0.83 -9.36
CA GLU A 36 5.04 2.03 -9.56
C GLU A 36 4.62 3.16 -8.61
N ILE A 37 5.55 4.07 -8.30
CA ILE A 37 5.32 5.20 -7.38
C ILE A 37 4.10 6.07 -7.75
N GLU A 38 3.80 6.24 -9.04
CA GLU A 38 2.62 6.99 -9.50
C GLU A 38 1.30 6.25 -9.20
N GLN A 39 1.33 4.92 -9.27
CA GLN A 39 0.20 4.09 -8.86
C GLN A 39 0.00 4.14 -7.34
N VAL A 40 1.09 4.17 -6.57
CA VAL A 40 1.05 4.35 -5.10
C VAL A 40 0.44 5.72 -4.75
N LYS A 41 0.87 6.80 -5.40
CA LYS A 41 0.28 8.15 -5.22
C LYS A 41 -1.21 8.16 -5.53
N ALA A 42 -1.61 7.58 -6.67
CA ALA A 42 -3.02 7.52 -7.07
C ALA A 42 -3.84 6.72 -6.05
N MET A 43 -3.33 5.57 -5.60
CA MET A 43 -3.96 4.73 -4.58
C MET A 43 -4.12 5.51 -3.26
N VAL A 44 -3.09 6.27 -2.83
CA VAL A 44 -3.18 7.08 -1.61
C VAL A 44 -4.32 8.09 -1.71
N VAL A 45 -4.45 8.80 -2.83
CA VAL A 45 -5.55 9.78 -3.04
C VAL A 45 -6.92 9.10 -3.10
N GLN A 46 -7.02 7.94 -3.74
CA GLN A 46 -8.29 7.24 -3.94
C GLN A 46 -8.79 6.54 -2.68
N ARG A 47 -7.88 5.92 -1.91
CA ARG A 47 -8.23 5.06 -0.76
C ARG A 47 -8.29 5.81 0.55
N PHE A 48 -7.40 6.77 0.76
CA PHE A 48 -7.48 7.60 1.95
C PHE A 48 -8.53 8.67 1.66
N THR A 49 -9.69 8.54 2.29
CA THR A 49 -10.73 9.56 2.17
C THR A 49 -10.16 10.90 2.63
N ARG A 50 -10.42 11.97 1.87
CA ARG A 50 -10.09 13.35 2.24
C ARG A 50 -8.59 13.71 2.15
N VAL A 51 -7.81 13.12 1.25
CA VAL A 51 -6.49 13.69 0.93
C VAL A 51 -6.66 15.07 0.29
N LYS A 52 -6.12 16.11 0.92
CA LYS A 52 -6.05 17.46 0.37
C LYS A 52 -4.75 17.67 -0.41
N LYS A 53 -3.63 17.22 0.15
CA LYS A 53 -2.31 17.33 -0.47
C LYS A 53 -1.38 16.24 0.06
N ILE A 54 -0.71 15.53 -0.85
CA ILE A 54 0.41 14.65 -0.50
C ILE A 54 1.62 15.51 -0.14
N ILE A 55 2.23 15.23 1.01
CA ILE A 55 3.43 15.90 1.50
C ILE A 55 4.66 15.05 1.18
N CYS A 56 4.60 13.76 1.47
CA CYS A 56 5.69 12.82 1.25
C CYS A 56 5.14 11.43 0.88
N ILE A 57 5.80 10.76 -0.06
CA ILE A 57 5.71 9.32 -0.26
C ILE A 57 7.13 8.86 -0.55
N GLU A 58 7.65 7.97 0.29
CA GLU A 58 9.02 7.48 0.22
C GLU A 58 9.02 5.97 0.38
N GLU A 59 9.71 5.29 -0.53
CA GLU A 59 9.99 3.87 -0.42
C GLU A 59 11.05 3.66 0.66
N VAL A 60 10.76 2.78 1.62
CA VAL A 60 11.62 2.60 2.79
C VAL A 60 12.33 1.25 2.72
N ASN A 61 11.59 0.18 2.42
CA ASN A 61 12.10 -1.19 2.45
C ASN A 61 11.42 -2.09 1.41
N GLU A 62 12.17 -3.09 0.93
CA GLU A 62 11.61 -4.31 0.35
C GLU A 62 11.13 -5.23 1.47
N VAL A 63 9.96 -5.84 1.30
CA VAL A 63 9.34 -6.72 2.31
C VAL A 63 8.75 -7.97 1.68
N LEU A 64 8.61 -9.02 2.49
CA LEU A 64 7.90 -10.24 2.09
C LEU A 64 6.48 -10.24 2.65
N LEU A 65 5.52 -10.51 1.76
CA LEU A 65 4.09 -10.55 2.03
C LEU A 65 3.60 -12.00 2.05
N MET A 66 3.07 -12.47 3.18
CA MET A 66 2.59 -13.85 3.29
C MET A 66 1.34 -14.06 2.42
N ASN A 67 1.34 -15.12 1.60
CA ASN A 67 0.26 -15.45 0.66
C ASN A 67 -1.10 -15.60 1.37
N ASP A 68 -1.12 -16.35 2.48
CA ASP A 68 -2.35 -16.69 3.23
C ASP A 68 -3.07 -15.46 3.82
N TYR A 69 -2.37 -14.33 4.00
CA TYR A 69 -2.98 -13.11 4.54
C TYR A 69 -3.90 -12.41 3.52
N PHE A 70 -3.69 -12.64 2.22
CA PHE A 70 -4.53 -12.09 1.15
C PHE A 70 -5.76 -12.97 0.87
N ASP A 71 -5.62 -14.30 0.99
CA ASP A 71 -6.70 -15.25 0.71
C ASP A 71 -7.85 -15.19 1.74
N MET A 72 -7.56 -14.86 3.00
CA MET A 72 -8.60 -14.76 4.04
C MET A 72 -9.64 -13.65 3.80
N LYS A 73 -9.39 -12.71 2.88
CA LYS A 73 -10.36 -11.66 2.53
C LYS A 73 -11.17 -11.94 1.27
N ASN A 74 -10.81 -12.95 0.49
CA ASN A 74 -11.36 -13.17 -0.85
C ASN A 74 -11.83 -14.62 -1.07
N GLY A 75 -13.04 -14.92 -0.60
CA GLY A 75 -13.91 -15.91 -1.25
C GLY A 75 -14.42 -15.45 -2.64
N SER A 76 -13.72 -14.51 -3.27
CA SER A 76 -14.04 -13.92 -4.57
C SER A 76 -12.80 -13.23 -5.09
N ASN A 77 -12.35 -13.64 -6.28
CA ASN A 77 -11.18 -13.15 -7.01
C ASN A 77 -11.36 -11.68 -7.45
N GLN A 78 -11.37 -10.75 -6.49
CA GLN A 78 -11.31 -9.33 -6.74
C GLN A 78 -10.27 -8.73 -5.79
N ILE A 79 -9.12 -8.36 -6.35
CA ILE A 79 -8.32 -7.28 -5.78
C ILE A 79 -9.18 -6.04 -5.95
N ILE A 80 -9.89 -5.66 -4.88
CA ILE A 80 -10.68 -4.43 -4.87
C ILE A 80 -9.66 -3.28 -4.85
N PHE A 81 -9.54 -2.59 -6.00
CA PHE A 81 -8.65 -1.45 -6.30
C PHE A 81 -9.07 -0.13 -5.65
#